data_AF-A0A7G2K1U0-F1
#
_entry.id   AF-A0A7G2K1U0-F1
#
_cell.length_a   1.000
_cell.length_b   1.000
_cell.length_c   1.000
_cell.angle_alpha   90.00
_cell.angle_beta   90.00
_cell.angle_gamma   90.00
#
_symmetry.space_group_name_H-M   'P 1'
#
loop_
_entity.id
_entity.type
_entity.pdbx_description
1 polymer ?
#
loop_
_entity_poly.entity_id
_entity_poly.type
_entity_poly.pdbx_seq_one_letter_code
_entity_poly.pdbx_strand_id
1 'polypeptide(L)'
;AGSHSWFKADEKEDLTALQVRLENQDILLTAPLIGEDILVASEIENEIVNQHSVFDPLMKQERMKAARRPLLMKAKGFSWAFEPEGLRLKFYLPAGSYATALVRELVNYTEE
;
A
#
# COMPACT_ATOMS: atom_id res chain seq x y z
N ALA A 1 -12.15 7.86 11.08
CA ALA A 1 -12.31 8.93 10.07
C ALA A 1 -10.94 9.49 9.79
N GLY A 2 -10.32 9.09 8.67
CA GLY A 2 -9.02 9.61 8.22
C GLY A 2 -9.27 10.45 6.98
N SER A 3 -8.71 11.65 6.93
CA SER A 3 -9.01 12.67 5.90
C SER A 3 -8.52 12.31 4.48
N HIS A 4 -8.10 11.06 4.23
CA HIS A 4 -7.39 10.63 3.01
C HIS A 4 -6.25 11.60 2.61
N SER A 5 -5.73 12.36 3.58
CA SER A 5 -4.70 13.35 3.35
C SER A 5 -3.38 12.66 3.12
N TRP A 6 -2.68 13.11 2.09
CA TRP A 6 -1.33 12.71 1.75
C TRP A 6 -0.53 13.99 1.51
N PHE A 7 0.78 13.89 1.61
CA PHE A 7 1.71 14.98 1.36
C PHE A 7 3.01 14.40 0.79
N LYS A 8 3.79 15.26 0.13
CA LYS A 8 5.14 14.89 -0.32
C LYS A 8 6.11 15.22 0.81
N ALA A 9 6.89 14.24 1.25
CA ALA A 9 8.03 14.49 2.13
C ALA A 9 9.18 15.02 1.27
N ASP A 10 9.38 16.33 1.27
CA ASP A 10 10.48 17.00 0.57
C ASP A 10 11.36 17.80 1.55
N GLU A 11 12.37 18.51 1.03
CA GLU A 11 13.35 19.26 1.82
C GLU A 11 12.74 20.39 2.68
N LYS A 12 11.46 20.74 2.47
CA LYS A 12 10.75 21.74 3.28
C LYS A 12 10.17 21.16 4.57
N GLU A 13 10.10 19.84 4.67
CA GLU A 13 9.58 19.13 5.84
C GLU A 13 10.71 18.73 6.80
N ASP A 14 10.38 18.58 8.09
CA ASP A 14 11.30 17.96 9.06
C ASP A 14 11.32 16.45 8.86
N LEU A 15 12.24 15.97 8.01
CA LEU A 15 12.39 14.56 7.70
C LEU A 15 12.68 13.69 8.93
N THR A 16 13.31 14.26 9.97
CA THR A 16 13.60 13.52 11.21
C THR A 16 12.31 13.29 12.00
N ALA A 17 11.48 14.32 12.13
CA ALA A 17 10.16 14.19 12.74
C ALA A 17 9.25 13.24 11.94
N LEU A 18 9.28 13.31 10.60
CA LEU A 18 8.52 12.40 9.74
C LEU A 18 8.98 10.95 9.88
N GLN A 19 10.28 10.70 10.00
CA GLN A 19 10.82 9.35 10.22
C GLN A 19 10.28 8.75 11.52
N VAL A 20 10.27 9.51 12.62
CA VAL A 20 9.69 9.06 13.91
C VAL A 20 8.20 8.75 13.77
N ARG A 21 7.44 9.56 13.02
CA ARG A 21 6.01 9.31 12.77
C ARG A 21 5.78 8.06 11.92
N LEU A 22 6.64 7.80 10.95
CA LEU A 22 6.60 6.60 10.10
C LEU A 22 6.86 5.33 10.91
N GLU A 23 7.89 5.35 11.76
CA GLU A 23 8.23 4.24 12.66
C GLU A 23 7.10 3.92 13.64
N ASN A 24 6.44 4.96 14.15
CA ASN A 24 5.27 4.82 15.01
C ASN A 24 3.96 4.52 14.25
N GLN A 25 4.01 4.38 12.92
CA GLN A 25 2.86 4.12 12.05
C GLN A 25 1.75 5.20 12.11
N ASP A 26 2.09 6.42 12.52
CA ASP A 26 1.20 7.59 12.47
C ASP A 26 1.04 8.09 11.03
N ILE A 27 2.10 7.96 10.23
CA ILE A 27 2.06 8.14 8.78
C ILE A 27 2.54 6.87 8.09
N LEU A 28 2.17 6.70 6.82
CA LEU A 28 2.49 5.52 6.03
C LEU A 28 3.11 5.95 4.71
N LEU A 29 4.12 5.20 4.26
CA LEU A 29 4.49 5.24 2.85
C LEU A 29 3.33 4.71 2.02
N THR A 30 3.07 5.38 0.90
CA THR A 30 1.97 5.05 0.00
C THR A 30 2.52 4.82 -1.41
N ALA A 31 1.67 4.31 -2.30
CA ALA A 31 1.86 4.30 -3.76
C ALA A 31 0.58 4.83 -4.44
N PRO A 32 0.67 5.32 -5.69
CA PRO A 32 -0.49 5.85 -6.40
C PRO A 32 -1.38 4.69 -6.87
N LEU A 33 -2.68 4.87 -6.71
CA LEU A 33 -3.68 4.22 -7.54
C LEU A 33 -4.00 5.20 -8.66
N ILE A 34 -3.60 4.86 -9.88
CA ILE A 34 -3.78 5.74 -11.05
C ILE A 34 -5.26 5.97 -11.35
N GLY A 35 -5.55 7.13 -11.93
CA GLY A 35 -6.89 7.55 -12.30
C GLY A 35 -6.82 8.57 -13.45
N GLU A 36 -7.92 9.29 -13.67
CA GLU A 36 -8.02 10.29 -14.72
C GLU A 36 -7.10 11.49 -14.48
N ASP A 37 -6.93 11.86 -13.21
CA ASP A 37 -6.06 12.94 -12.75
C ASP A 37 -4.69 12.41 -12.35
N ILE A 38 -3.64 13.16 -12.69
CA ILE A 38 -2.27 12.87 -12.26
C ILE A 38 -2.10 13.40 -10.83
N LEU A 39 -1.88 12.50 -9.87
CA LEU A 39 -1.51 12.88 -8.50
C LEU A 39 -0.02 13.23 -8.42
N VAL A 40 0.34 14.03 -7.40
CA VAL A 40 1.75 14.28 -7.08
C VAL A 40 2.42 12.93 -6.79
N ALA A 41 3.49 12.70 -7.54
CA ALA A 41 4.23 11.45 -7.53
C ALA A 41 5.73 11.73 -7.49
N SER A 42 6.49 10.78 -6.94
CA SER A 42 7.96 10.80 -7.05
C SER A 42 8.40 10.55 -8.50
N GLU A 43 9.67 10.81 -8.80
CA GLU A 43 10.23 10.50 -10.12
C GLU A 43 10.09 9.01 -10.45
N ILE A 44 10.35 8.14 -9.48
CA ILE A 44 10.20 6.68 -9.61
C ILE A 44 8.75 6.29 -9.90
N GLU A 45 7.79 6.89 -9.19
CA GLU A 45 6.37 6.62 -9.42
C GLU A 45 5.95 7.05 -10.83
N ASN A 46 6.38 8.22 -11.29
CA ASN A 46 6.10 8.69 -12.65
C ASN A 46 6.74 7.79 -13.71
N GLU A 47 7.97 7.35 -13.50
CA GLU A 47 8.67 6.44 -14.41
C GLU A 47 7.86 5.14 -14.61
N ILE A 48 7.43 4.51 -13.51
CA ILE A 48 6.64 3.28 -13.56
C ILE A 48 5.28 3.51 -14.23
N VAL A 49 4.57 4.58 -13.88
CA VAL A 49 3.25 4.88 -14.46
C VAL A 49 3.37 5.10 -15.98
N ASN A 50 4.39 5.82 -16.43
CA ASN A 50 4.62 6.08 -17.85
C ASN A 50 4.86 4.81 -18.67
N GLN A 51 5.49 3.79 -18.08
CA GLN A 51 5.65 2.47 -18.71
C GLN A 51 4.30 1.76 -18.98
N HIS A 52 3.23 2.19 -18.31
CA HIS A 52 1.89 1.63 -18.40
C HIS A 52 0.84 2.64 -18.91
N SER A 53 1.26 3.67 -19.65
CA SER A 53 0.40 4.73 -20.22
C SER A 53 -0.73 4.23 -21.13
N VAL A 54 -0.70 2.95 -21.55
CA VAL A 54 -1.81 2.30 -22.26
C VAL A 54 -3.14 2.35 -21.49
N PHE A 55 -3.11 2.48 -20.16
CA PHE A 55 -4.32 2.56 -19.35
C PHE A 55 -4.92 3.97 -19.24
N ASP A 56 -4.20 5.02 -19.63
CA ASP A 56 -4.67 6.42 -19.47
C ASP A 56 -6.02 6.70 -20.16
N PRO A 57 -6.29 6.22 -21.39
CA PRO A 57 -7.59 6.42 -22.02
C PRO A 57 -8.72 5.75 -21.23
N LEU A 58 -8.47 4.56 -20.70
CA LEU A 58 -9.45 3.80 -19.90
C LEU A 58 -9.75 4.53 -18.59
N MET A 59 -8.73 5.04 -17.91
CA MET A 59 -8.92 5.77 -16.64
C MET A 59 -9.80 7.01 -16.83
N LYS A 60 -9.61 7.75 -17.95
CA LYS A 60 -10.45 8.90 -18.32
C LYS A 60 -11.86 8.51 -18.72
N GLN A 61 -12.00 7.45 -19.53
CA GLN A 61 -13.32 6.97 -19.97
C GLN A 61 -14.19 6.58 -18.78
N GLU A 62 -13.62 5.85 -17.82
CA GLU A 62 -14.32 5.36 -16.64
C GLU A 62 -14.37 6.38 -15.49
N ARG A 63 -13.81 7.59 -15.68
CA ARG A 63 -13.72 8.65 -14.67
C ARG A 63 -13.16 8.14 -13.35
N MET A 64 -12.11 7.32 -13.46
CA MET A 64 -11.50 6.67 -12.31
C MET A 64 -10.78 7.71 -11.46
N LYS A 65 -11.19 7.85 -10.21
CA LYS A 65 -10.53 8.77 -9.29
C LYS A 65 -9.18 8.22 -8.87
N ALA A 66 -8.14 9.02 -9.07
CA ALA A 66 -6.83 8.70 -8.55
C ALA A 66 -6.85 8.75 -7.02
N ALA A 67 -6.06 7.88 -6.39
CA ALA A 67 -5.95 7.82 -4.93
C ALA A 67 -4.52 7.42 -4.52
N ARG A 68 -4.27 7.45 -3.21
CA ARG A 68 -3.03 6.92 -2.63
C ARG A 68 -3.33 5.80 -1.66
N ARG A 69 -2.57 4.71 -1.77
CA ARG A 69 -2.75 3.50 -0.98
C ARG A 69 -1.49 3.20 -0.17
N PRO A 70 -1.60 2.87 1.13
CA PRO A 70 -0.45 2.42 1.91
C PRO A 70 0.25 1.22 1.26
N LEU A 71 1.58 1.30 1.17
CA LEU A 71 2.43 0.24 0.61
C LEU A 71 2.53 -0.95 1.55
N LEU A 72 2.70 -0.66 2.84
CA LEU A 72 2.90 -1.66 3.88
C LEU A 72 1.61 -1.88 4.65
N MET A 73 1.31 -3.14 4.94
CA MET A 73 0.23 -3.53 5.84
C MET A 73 0.79 -4.36 6.98
N LYS A 74 0.56 -3.89 8.22
CA LYS A 74 0.91 -4.65 9.43
C LYS A 74 -0.34 -5.30 9.98
N ALA A 75 -0.33 -6.64 10.03
CA ALA A 75 -1.34 -7.43 10.69
C ALA A 75 -1.44 -7.06 12.18
N LYS A 76 -2.67 -6.85 12.67
CA LYS A 76 -2.93 -6.58 14.09
C LYS A 76 -3.25 -7.88 14.82
N GLY A 77 -2.81 -7.99 16.07
CA GLY A 77 -3.05 -9.18 16.89
C GLY A 77 -2.49 -10.45 16.26
N PHE A 78 -1.36 -10.35 15.55
CA PHE A 78 -0.75 -11.48 14.87
C PHE A 78 -0.27 -12.50 15.89
N SER A 79 -0.78 -13.72 15.80
CA SER A 79 -0.34 -14.87 16.60
C SER A 79 -0.39 -16.12 15.75
N TRP A 80 0.47 -17.07 16.09
CA TRP A 80 0.62 -18.30 15.33
C TRP A 80 0.94 -19.48 16.24
N ALA A 81 0.60 -20.68 15.79
CA ALA A 81 0.97 -21.93 16.44
C ALA A 81 1.06 -23.05 15.39
N PHE A 82 2.07 -23.90 15.51
CA PHE A 82 2.07 -25.19 14.81
C PHE A 82 1.11 -26.15 15.51
N GLU A 83 0.30 -26.84 14.70
CA GLU A 83 -0.65 -27.88 15.08
C GLU A 83 -0.37 -29.13 14.21
N PRO A 84 -0.87 -30.33 14.58
CA PRO A 84 -0.66 -31.53 13.78
C PRO A 84 -1.06 -31.39 12.30
N GLU A 85 -2.06 -30.56 12.01
CA GLU A 85 -2.63 -30.29 10.69
C GLU A 85 -1.91 -29.17 9.92
N GLY A 86 -0.98 -28.43 10.57
CA GLY A 86 -0.21 -27.38 9.93
C GLY A 86 -0.01 -26.13 10.79
N LEU A 87 0.21 -24.99 10.12
CA LEU A 87 0.43 -23.70 10.78
C LEU A 87 -0.88 -22.91 10.88
N ARG A 88 -1.38 -22.71 12.10
CA ARG A 88 -2.53 -21.82 12.33
C ARG A 88 -2.06 -20.38 12.52
N LEU A 89 -2.63 -19.47 11.75
CA LEU A 89 -2.42 -18.02 11.87
C LEU A 89 -3.69 -17.33 12.37
N LYS A 90 -3.55 -16.36 13.27
CA LYS A 90 -4.64 -15.48 13.72
C LYS A 90 -4.17 -14.04 13.61
N PHE A 91 -4.95 -13.22 12.94
CA PHE A 91 -4.64 -11.81 12.75
C PHE A 91 -5.88 -11.04 12.28
N TYR A 92 -5.81 -9.73 12.40
CA TYR A 92 -6.76 -8.79 11.81
C TYR A 92 -6.08 -7.97 10.71
N LEU A 93 -6.80 -7.77 9.61
CA LEU A 93 -6.43 -6.86 8.52
C LEU A 93 -7.59 -5.88 8.31
N PRO A 94 -7.31 -4.60 8.01
CA PRO A 94 -8.36 -3.65 7.66
C PRO A 94 -8.98 -3.97 6.30
N ALA A 95 -10.15 -3.37 6.02
CA ALA A 95 -10.81 -3.49 4.73
C ALA A 95 -9.88 -3.10 3.58
N GLY A 96 -9.95 -3.86 2.48
CA GLY A 96 -9.10 -3.69 1.30
C GLY A 96 -7.75 -4.41 1.38
N SER A 97 -7.39 -5.01 2.52
CA SER A 97 -6.23 -5.92 2.65
C SER A 97 -6.65 -7.38 2.54
N TYR A 98 -5.77 -8.20 1.98
CA TYR A 98 -6.03 -9.62 1.70
C TYR A 98 -5.13 -10.51 2.55
N ALA A 99 -5.71 -11.55 3.16
CA ALA A 99 -4.96 -12.55 3.92
C ALA A 99 -3.92 -13.27 3.03
N THR A 100 -4.24 -13.46 1.75
CA THR A 100 -3.34 -14.07 0.75
C THR A 100 -2.05 -13.28 0.58
N ALA A 101 -2.09 -11.94 0.64
CA ALA A 101 -0.91 -11.11 0.57
C ALA A 101 0.03 -11.33 1.78
N LEU A 102 -0.53 -11.57 2.97
CA LEU A 102 0.26 -11.91 4.14
C LEU A 102 0.83 -13.33 4.05
N VAL A 103 0.01 -14.30 3.63
CA VAL A 103 0.44 -15.70 3.51
C VAL A 103 1.54 -15.88 2.47
N ARG A 104 1.49 -15.09 1.38
CA ARG A 104 2.55 -15.05 0.35
C ARG A 104 3.94 -14.75 0.92
N GLU A 105 4.04 -13.97 1.99
CA GLU A 105 5.32 -13.65 2.65
C GLU A 105 5.80 -14.75 3.60
N LEU A 106 4.98 -15.77 3.87
CA LEU A 106 5.28 -16.84 4.83
C LEU A 106 5.61 -18.17 4.14
N VAL A 107 5.04 -18.43 2.96
CA VAL A 107 5.20 -19.70 2.25
C VAL A 107 5.35 -19.46 0.75
N ASN A 108 6.21 -20.27 0.12
CA ASN A 108 6.22 -20.40 -1.33
C ASN A 108 5.18 -21.45 -1.72
N TYR A 109 4.22 -21.06 -2.54
CA TYR A 109 3.27 -21.99 -3.15
C TYR A 109 3.21 -21.74 -4.64
N THR A 110 2.96 -22.79 -5.39
CA THR A 110 2.63 -22.74 -6.82
C THR A 110 1.13 -22.98 -6.95
N GLU A 111 0.43 -22.10 -7.65
CA GLU A 111 -0.92 -22.41 -8.14
C GLU A 111 -0.76 -23.45 -9.26
N GLU A 112 -1.44 -24.60 -9.13
CA GLU A 112 -1.58 -25.58 -10.23
C GLU A 112 -2.59 -25.09 -11.27
#